data_AF-A0AA88TZG4-F1
#
_entry.id   AF-A0AA88TZG4-F1
#
_cell.length_a   1.000
_cell.length_b   1.000
_cell.length_c   1.000
_cell.angle_alpha   90.00
_cell.angle_beta   90.00
_cell.angle_gamma   90.00
#
_symmetry.space_group_name_H-M   'P 1'
#
loop_
_entity.id
_entity.type
_entity.pdbx_description
1 polymer ?
#
loop_
_entity_poly.entity_id
_entity_poly.type
_entity_poly.pdbx_seq_one_letter_code
_entity_poly.pdbx_strand_id
1 'polypeptide(L)' 'MSANKRITLIFGGFIAAVAVAFYPIFFHPLTHPEDYKQVQKTNRAGINQADVQPVGVKIWSDPFKPKS' A
#
# COMPACT_ATOMS: atom_id res chain seq x y z
N MET A 1 7.50 -25.90 33.15
CA MET A 1 8.22 -25.39 31.96
C MET A 1 9.36 -24.49 32.44
N SER A 2 10.56 -24.59 31.87
CA SER A 2 11.65 -23.64 32.16
C SER A 2 11.24 -22.22 31.77
N ALA A 3 11.64 -21.22 32.56
CA ALA A 3 11.34 -19.81 32.32
C ALA A 3 11.71 -19.37 30.89
N ASN A 4 12.85 -19.85 30.38
CA ASN A 4 13.32 -19.55 29.04
C ASN A 4 12.35 -20.06 27.96
N LYS A 5 11.81 -21.28 28.13
CA LYS A 5 10.81 -21.83 27.19
C LYS A 5 9.53 -20.99 27.16
N ARG A 6 9.09 -20.48 28.32
CA ARG A 6 7.90 -19.62 28.41
C ARG A 6 8.12 -18.30 27.69
N ILE A 7 9.29 -17.67 27.89
CA ILE A 7 9.65 -16.42 27.23
C ILE A 7 9.71 -16.60 25.71
N THR A 8 10.36 -17.66 25.22
CA THR A 8 10.44 -17.96 23.79
C THR A 8 9.06 -18.12 23.15
N LEU A 9 8.13 -18.82 23.80
CA LEU A 9 6.78 -19.00 23.27
C LEU A 9 5.98 -17.68 23.23
N ILE A 10 6.06 -16.88 24.30
CA ILE A 10 5.35 -15.60 24.35
C ILE A 10 5.89 -14.65 23.29
N PHE A 11 7.22 -14.51 23.21
CA PHE A 11 7.84 -13.58 22.26
C PHE A 11 7.68 -14.05 20.81
N GLY A 12 7.87 -15.35 20.56
CA GLY A 12 7.63 -15.94 19.24
C GLY A 12 6.19 -15.79 18.79
N GLY A 13 5.22 -16.05 19.68
CA GLY A 13 3.80 -15.85 19.41
C GLY A 13 3.45 -14.39 19.13
N PHE A 14 4.04 -13.46 19.88
CA PHE A 14 3.86 -12.02 19.64
C PHE A 14 4.38 -11.60 18.26
N ILE A 15 5.60 -11.99 17.88
CA ILE A 15 6.17 -11.66 16.57
C ILE A 15 5.37 -12.30 15.43
N ALA A 16 4.89 -13.53 15.61
CA ALA A 16 4.01 -14.18 14.65
C ALA A 16 2.69 -13.42 14.48
N ALA A 17 2.06 -12.99 15.58
CA ALA A 17 0.83 -12.18 15.53
C ALA A 17 1.06 -10.85 14.80
N VAL A 18 2.20 -10.18 15.07
CA VAL A 18 2.59 -8.95 14.38
C VAL A 18 2.75 -9.21 12.87
N ALA A 19 3.46 -10.26 12.46
CA ALA A 19 3.64 -10.60 11.05
C ALA A 19 2.30 -10.85 10.33
N VAL A 20 1.38 -11.56 10.98
CA VAL A 20 0.02 -11.81 10.45
C VAL A 20 -0.75 -10.50 10.29
N ALA A 21 -0.72 -9.62 11.28
CA ALA A 21 -1.39 -8.31 11.21
C ALA A 21 -0.83 -7.42 10.08
N PHE A 22 0.46 -7.55 9.77
CA PHE A 22 1.11 -6.78 8.71
C PHE A 22 0.94 -7.36 7.30
N TYR A 23 0.50 -8.61 7.16
CA TYR A 23 0.26 -9.23 5.86
C TYR A 23 -0.62 -8.40 4.91
N PRO A 24 -1.83 -7.94 5.32
CA PRO A 24 -2.69 -7.14 4.43
C PRO A 24 -2.14 -5.73 4.14
N ILE A 25 -1.19 -5.23 4.94
CA ILE A 25 -0.66 -3.86 4.80
C ILE A 25 0.52 -3.83 3.84
N PHE A 26 1.44 -4.80 3.94
CA PHE A 26 2.66 -4.81 3.14
C PHE A 26 2.61 -5.83 2.00
N PHE A 27 2.26 -7.07 2.29
CA PHE A 27 2.44 -8.16 1.31
C PHE A 27 1.29 -8.20 0.32
N HIS A 28 0.05 -8.17 0.80
CA HIS A 28 -1.11 -8.27 -0.08
C HIS A 28 -1.16 -7.17 -1.16
N PRO A 29 -0.92 -5.88 -0.87
CA PRO A 29 -0.97 -4.84 -1.91
C PRO A 29 0.14 -4.98 -2.95
N LEU A 30 1.31 -5.49 -2.54
CA LEU A 30 2.43 -5.72 -3.44
C LEU A 30 2.22 -6.95 -4.33
N THR A 31 1.53 -7.98 -3.83
CA THR A 31 1.26 -9.21 -4.60
C THR A 31 -0.02 -9.15 -5.42
N HIS A 32 -0.94 -8.24 -5.10
CA HIS A 32 -2.22 -8.05 -5.80
C HIS A 32 -2.37 -6.62 -6.36
N PRO A 33 -1.39 -6.09 -7.12
CA PRO A 33 -1.43 -4.70 -7.57
C PRO A 33 -2.61 -4.40 -8.52
N GLU A 34 -3.09 -5.40 -9.25
CA GLU A 34 -4.19 -5.22 -10.22
C GLU A 34 -5.53 -4.90 -9.54
N ASP A 35 -5.82 -5.48 -8.38
CA ASP A 35 -7.04 -5.18 -7.63
C ASP A 35 -7.08 -3.70 -7.22
N TYR A 36 -5.96 -3.19 -6.72
CA TYR A 36 -5.83 -1.79 -6.32
C TYR A 36 -5.87 -0.85 -7.53
N LYS A 37 -5.27 -1.23 -8.67
CA LYS A 37 -5.38 -0.47 -9.92
C LYS A 37 -6.83 -0.40 -10.40
N GLN A 38 -7.57 -1.50 -10.34
CA GLN A 38 -8.98 -1.55 -10.74
C GLN A 38 -9.86 -0.67 -9.84
N VAL A 39 -9.65 -0.73 -8.52
CA VAL A 39 -10.31 0.16 -7.56
C VAL A 39 -9.97 1.62 -7.86
N GLN A 40 -8.69 1.94 -8.09
CA GLN A 40 -8.28 3.31 -8.45
C GLN A 40 -8.91 3.79 -9.76
N LYS A 41 -8.96 2.94 -10.79
CA LYS A 41 -9.59 3.27 -12.08
C LYS A 41 -11.06 3.62 -11.89
N THR A 42 -11.76 2.87 -11.06
CA THR A 42 -13.18 3.12 -10.74
C THR A 42 -13.34 4.41 -9.94
N ASN A 43 -12.55 4.60 -8.89
CA ASN A 43 -12.63 5.78 -8.01
C ASN A 43 -12.21 7.08 -8.70
N ARG A 44 -11.36 7.00 -9.74
CA ARG A 44 -10.92 8.15 -10.53
C ARG A 44 -11.68 8.32 -11.84
N ALA A 45 -12.73 7.53 -12.08
CA ALA A 45 -13.56 7.69 -13.26
C ALA A 45 -14.18 9.10 -13.27
N GLY A 46 -14.04 9.81 -14.39
CA GLY A 46 -14.59 11.16 -14.55
C GLY A 46 -13.80 12.28 -13.88
N ILE A 47 -12.72 11.99 -13.15
CA ILE A 47 -11.83 13.03 -12.63
C ILE A 47 -10.96 13.55 -13.78
N ASN A 48 -11.26 14.76 -14.27
CA ASN A 48 -10.36 15.48 -15.14
C ASN A 48 -9.24 16.09 -14.29
N GLN A 49 -8.03 15.53 -14.40
CA GLN A 49 -6.88 15.90 -13.57
C GLN A 49 -6.45 17.36 -13.75
N ALA A 50 -6.82 18.00 -14.85
CA ALA A 50 -6.59 19.43 -15.09
C ALA A 50 -7.43 20.32 -14.16
N ASP A 51 -8.64 19.87 -13.80
CA ASP A 51 -9.63 20.66 -13.05
C ASP A 51 -9.39 20.58 -11.52
N VAL A 52 -8.69 19.54 -11.07
CA VAL A 52 -8.27 19.38 -9.66
C VAL A 52 -7.01 20.19 -9.36
N GLN A 53 -6.22 20.50 -10.39
CA GLN A 53 -4.93 21.15 -10.18
C GLN A 53 -5.08 22.67 -10.04
N PRO A 54 -4.21 23.31 -9.23
CA PRO A 54 -4.22 24.76 -9.13
C PRO A 54 -3.92 25.40 -10.49
N VAL A 55 -4.59 26.50 -10.79
CA VAL A 55 -4.41 27.22 -12.05
C VAL A 55 -2.97 27.76 -12.17
N GLY A 56 -2.39 27.65 -13.36
CA GLY A 56 -1.05 28.17 -13.66
C GLY A 56 0.13 27.23 -13.40
N VAL A 57 -0.10 26.00 -12.94
CA VAL A 57 0.95 24.96 -12.86
C VAL A 57 0.80 23.88 -13.93
N LYS A 58 1.93 23.27 -14.33
CA LYS A 58 1.92 22.17 -15.30
C LYS A 58 1.11 21.00 -14.73
N ILE A 59 0.15 20.51 -15.53
CA ILE A 59 -0.65 19.34 -15.19
C ILE A 59 0.27 18.15 -14.92
N TRP A 60 0.26 17.65 -13.68
CA TRP A 60 1.05 16.51 -13.23
C TRP A 60 0.45 15.19 -13.69
N SER A 61 0.29 15.02 -15.00
CA SER A 61 -0.34 13.83 -15.58
C SER A 61 0.57 12.59 -15.46
N ASP A 62 1.89 12.78 -15.46
CA ASP A 62 2.87 11.71 -15.28
C ASP A 62 4.27 12.29 -14.96
N PRO A 63 4.80 12.10 -13.75
CA PRO A 63 6.13 12.60 -13.35
C PRO A 63 7.29 11.84 -14.00
N PHE A 64 7.03 10.70 -14.66
CA PHE A 64 8.02 9.86 -15.34
C PHE A 64 7.87 9.90 -16.87
N LYS A 65 6.96 10.73 -17.40
CA LYS A 65 6.79 10.85 -18.84
C LYS A 65 8.11 11.29 -19.47
N PRO A 66 8.63 10.55 -20.47
CA PRO A 66 9.83 10.97 -21.18
C PRO A 66 9.63 12.37 -21.75
N LYS A 67 10.65 13.22 -21.67
CA LYS A 67 10.72 14.43 -22.50
C LYS A 67 10.87 13.96 -23.95
N SER A 68 9.76 13.85 -24.66
CA SER A 68 9.76 13.85 -26.13
C SER A 68 10.22 15.21 -26.63
#